data_AF-A0A0F9TUG0-F1
#
_entry.id   AF-A0A0F9TUG0-F1
#
_cell.length_a   1.000
_cell.length_b   1.000
_cell.length_c   1.000
_cell.angle_alpha   90.00
_cell.angle_beta   90.00
_cell.angle_gamma   90.00
#
_symmetry.space_group_name_H-M   'P 1'
#
loop_
_entity.id
_entity.type
_entity.pdbx_description
1 polymer ?
#
loop_
_entity_poly.entity_id
_entity_poly.type
_entity_poly.pdbx_seq_one_letter_code
_entity_poly.pdbx_strand_id
1 'polypeptide(L)'
;MKCPHCKKEIEDDPSKWLNVPELKISVEIEVHDKDKSWDELNLSKREKELLTAEQCIWLANSKYAKKLKMDGSSSEDDFFIQQPFNLSRKNNYVARFYADSDYADLDCYWGSGDSGSTLGVRFVRKKISKVRKK
;
A
#
# COMPACT_ATOMS: atom_id res chain seq x y z
N MET A 1 11.69 -11.59 -12.55
CA MET A 1 12.10 -10.72 -13.69
C MET A 1 13.38 -9.98 -13.30
N LYS A 2 14.26 -9.52 -14.20
CA LYS A 2 15.43 -8.69 -13.79
C LYS A 2 15.11 -7.22 -13.96
N CYS A 3 15.47 -6.39 -12.98
CA CYS A 3 15.32 -4.95 -13.08
C CYS A 3 16.22 -4.42 -14.23
N PRO A 4 15.69 -3.67 -15.21
CA PRO A 4 16.46 -3.20 -16.35
C PRO A 4 17.56 -2.21 -15.96
N HIS A 5 17.50 -1.63 -14.76
CA HIS A 5 18.49 -0.65 -14.28
C HIS A 5 19.60 -1.22 -13.40
N CYS A 6 19.33 -2.27 -12.60
CA CYS A 6 20.32 -2.75 -11.62
C CYS A 6 20.66 -4.24 -11.73
N LYS A 7 20.12 -4.96 -12.73
CA LYS A 7 20.41 -6.38 -13.04
C LYS A 7 20.18 -7.39 -11.90
N LYS A 8 19.73 -6.95 -10.72
CA LYS A 8 19.30 -7.83 -9.62
C LYS A 8 18.09 -8.64 -10.05
N GLU A 9 18.06 -9.90 -9.63
CA GLU A 9 16.86 -10.72 -9.73
C GLU A 9 15.79 -10.07 -8.86
N ILE A 10 14.69 -9.65 -9.49
CA ILE A 10 13.46 -9.38 -8.77
C ILE A 10 13.02 -10.78 -8.35
N GLU A 11 13.30 -11.14 -7.10
CA GLU A 11 12.67 -12.25 -6.41
C GLU A 11 11.17 -11.96 -6.45
N ASP A 12 10.54 -12.49 -7.50
CA ASP A 12 9.10 -12.46 -7.68
C ASP A 12 8.54 -13.62 -6.87
N ASP A 13 8.79 -13.58 -5.55
CA ASP A 13 8.28 -14.58 -4.63
C ASP A 13 6.76 -14.48 -4.65
N PRO A 14 6.07 -15.44 -5.29
CA PRO A 14 4.61 -15.38 -5.44
C PRO A 14 3.92 -15.44 -4.07
N SER A 15 4.61 -15.91 -3.03
CA SER A 15 4.09 -16.00 -1.68
C SER A 15 3.95 -14.63 -1.00
N LYS A 16 4.70 -13.60 -1.45
CA LYS A 16 4.68 -12.24 -0.90
C LYS A 16 3.62 -11.35 -1.53
N TRP A 17 3.07 -11.75 -2.68
CA TRP A 17 2.18 -10.92 -3.49
C TRP A 17 0.82 -11.59 -3.69
N LEU A 18 -0.25 -10.86 -3.37
CA LEU A 18 -1.61 -11.26 -3.67
C LEU A 18 -2.06 -10.65 -5.00
N ASN A 19 -2.48 -11.51 -5.93
CA ASN A 19 -3.13 -11.05 -7.15
C ASN A 19 -4.60 -10.74 -6.87
N VAL A 20 -5.06 -9.55 -7.27
CA VAL A 20 -6.45 -9.11 -7.18
C VAL A 20 -6.95 -8.82 -8.60
N PRO A 21 -7.43 -9.84 -9.34
CA PRO A 21 -7.84 -9.70 -10.73
C PRO A 21 -8.92 -8.64 -10.97
N GLU A 22 -9.87 -8.52 -10.04
CA GLU A 22 -11.00 -7.59 -10.07
C GLU A 22 -10.52 -6.13 -10.15
N LEU A 23 -9.41 -5.81 -9.48
CA LEU A 23 -8.77 -4.49 -9.50
C LEU A 23 -7.60 -4.40 -10.49
N LYS A 24 -7.24 -5.50 -11.16
CA LYS A 24 -6.08 -5.62 -12.08
C LYS A 24 -4.74 -5.20 -11.44
N ILE A 25 -4.60 -5.43 -10.14
CA ILE A 25 -3.39 -5.15 -9.37
C ILE A 25 -2.82 -6.41 -8.73
N SER A 26 -1.59 -6.30 -8.26
CA SER A 26 -1.00 -7.22 -7.30
C SER A 26 -0.53 -6.40 -6.11
N VAL A 27 -0.90 -6.84 -4.91
CA VAL A 27 -0.70 -6.15 -3.64
C VAL A 27 0.26 -6.98 -2.80
N GLU A 28 1.23 -6.33 -2.16
CA GLU A 28 2.12 -6.99 -1.20
C GLU A 28 1.31 -7.43 0.03
N ILE A 29 1.54 -8.65 0.52
CA ILE A 29 0.72 -9.23 1.59
C ILE A 29 1.07 -8.63 2.94
N GLU A 30 2.36 -8.57 3.28
CA GLU A 30 2.81 -8.04 4.56
C GLU A 30 3.06 -6.54 4.50
N VAL A 31 2.76 -5.86 5.60
CA VAL A 31 3.22 -4.49 5.85
C VAL A 31 4.64 -4.57 6.42
N HIS A 32 5.56 -3.81 5.87
CA HIS A 32 6.96 -3.80 6.29
C HIS A 32 7.48 -2.37 6.45
N ASP A 33 8.77 -2.22 6.74
CA ASP A 33 9.42 -0.92 6.88
C ASP A 33 8.72 0.01 7.91
N LYS A 34 8.16 -0.60 8.97
CA LYS A 34 7.68 0.10 10.15
C LYS A 34 8.80 0.90 10.81
N ASP A 35 8.41 1.87 11.60
CA ASP A 35 9.25 2.84 12.31
C ASP A 35 10.04 3.77 11.39
N LYS A 36 9.52 4.00 10.19
CA LYS A 36 10.09 4.91 9.20
C LYS A 36 9.04 5.89 8.70
N SER A 37 9.43 7.16 8.66
CA SER A 37 8.60 8.24 8.14
C SER A 37 8.39 8.13 6.62
N TRP A 38 7.34 8.80 6.13
CA TRP A 38 7.04 8.90 4.70
C TRP A 38 8.24 9.40 3.87
N ASP A 39 9.00 10.34 4.43
CA ASP A 39 10.17 10.93 3.77
C ASP A 39 11.39 10.00 3.77
N GLU A 40 11.66 9.28 4.87
CA GLU A 40 12.72 8.25 4.92
C GLU A 40 12.50 7.14 3.90
N LEU A 41 11.24 6.81 3.66
CA LEU A 41 10.80 5.81 2.68
C LEU A 41 10.77 6.36 1.25
N ASN A 42 11.00 7.66 1.07
CA ASN A 42 10.98 8.36 -0.22
C ASN A 42 9.66 8.12 -0.98
N LEU A 43 8.55 8.06 -0.23
CA LEU A 43 7.22 7.73 -0.76
C LEU A 43 6.66 8.83 -1.66
N SER A 44 7.10 10.07 -1.52
CA SER A 44 6.77 11.15 -2.48
C SER A 44 7.10 10.80 -3.93
N LYS A 45 8.14 9.99 -4.18
CA LYS A 45 8.53 9.53 -5.53
C LYS A 45 7.86 8.21 -5.93
N ARG A 46 7.33 7.47 -4.95
CA ARG A 46 6.75 6.12 -5.11
C ARG A 46 5.27 6.06 -4.80
N GLU A 47 4.61 7.20 -4.60
CA GLU A 47 3.20 7.28 -4.19
C GLU A 47 2.30 6.46 -5.10
N LYS A 48 2.53 6.48 -6.42
CA LYS A 48 1.78 5.67 -7.42
C LYS A 48 1.83 4.16 -7.20
N GLU A 49 2.75 3.68 -6.36
CA GLU A 49 2.94 2.29 -5.96
C GLU A 49 2.24 1.97 -4.63
N LEU A 50 1.45 2.88 -4.06
CA LEU A 50 0.61 2.64 -2.89
C LEU A 50 -0.84 2.36 -3.30
N LEU A 51 -1.63 1.79 -2.39
CA LEU A 51 -3.08 1.64 -2.60
C LEU A 51 -3.77 3.02 -2.62
N THR A 52 -4.83 3.17 -3.40
CA THR A 52 -5.75 4.32 -3.28
C THR A 52 -6.79 4.05 -2.19
N ALA A 53 -7.46 5.11 -1.72
CA ALA A 53 -8.59 5.01 -0.80
C ALA A 53 -9.68 4.05 -1.31
N GLU A 54 -10.07 4.15 -2.58
CA GLU A 54 -11.09 3.28 -3.18
C GLU A 54 -10.64 1.81 -3.24
N GLN A 55 -9.35 1.57 -3.50
CA GLN A 55 -8.79 0.22 -3.47
C GLN A 55 -8.79 -0.34 -2.06
N CYS A 56 -8.45 0.47 -1.05
CA CYS A 56 -8.52 0.03 0.34
C CYS A 56 -9.94 -0.33 0.77
N ILE A 57 -10.92 0.54 0.48
CA ILE A 57 -12.33 0.29 0.78
C ILE A 57 -12.81 -1.00 0.11
N TRP A 58 -12.48 -1.20 -1.17
CA TRP A 58 -12.86 -2.41 -1.89
C TRP A 58 -12.22 -3.66 -1.27
N LEU A 59 -10.92 -3.62 -0.96
CA LEU A 59 -10.19 -4.76 -0.40
C LEU A 59 -10.69 -5.14 1.00
N ALA A 60 -10.94 -4.16 1.87
CA ALA A 60 -11.49 -4.37 3.21
C ALA A 60 -12.88 -5.04 3.18
N ASN A 61 -13.67 -4.78 2.12
CA ASN A 61 -14.99 -5.38 1.92
C ASN A 61 -14.99 -6.62 1.00
N SER A 62 -13.82 -7.19 0.73
CA SER A 62 -13.67 -8.32 -0.20
C SER A 62 -13.26 -9.61 0.51
N LYS A 63 -13.29 -10.71 -0.24
CA LYS A 63 -12.72 -12.00 0.19
C LYS A 63 -11.22 -11.95 0.53
N TYR A 64 -10.54 -10.86 0.20
CA TYR A 64 -9.11 -10.67 0.45
C TYR A 64 -8.82 -10.00 1.80
N ALA A 65 -9.83 -9.41 2.45
CA ALA A 65 -9.66 -8.56 3.63
C ALA A 65 -8.83 -9.24 4.72
N LYS A 66 -9.22 -10.44 5.14
CA LYS A 66 -8.51 -11.23 6.17
C LYS A 66 -7.08 -11.58 5.79
N LYS A 67 -6.83 -11.91 4.52
CA LYS A 67 -5.48 -12.24 4.05
C LYS A 67 -4.56 -11.02 4.02
N LEU A 68 -5.12 -9.85 3.76
CA LEU A 68 -4.42 -8.57 3.79
C LEU A 68 -4.48 -7.89 5.17
N LYS A 69 -5.11 -8.53 6.16
CA LYS A 69 -5.36 -8.00 7.51
C LYS A 69 -6.03 -6.62 7.48
N MET A 70 -6.93 -6.41 6.52
CA MET A 70 -7.73 -5.19 6.35
C MET A 70 -9.16 -5.35 6.89
N ASP A 71 -9.43 -6.46 7.58
CA ASP A 71 -10.71 -6.80 8.22
C ASP A 71 -10.78 -6.36 9.69
N GLY A 72 -9.84 -5.53 10.16
CA GLY A 72 -9.74 -5.12 11.57
C GLY A 72 -9.09 -6.15 12.49
N SER A 73 -8.62 -7.29 11.95
CA SER A 73 -7.99 -8.34 12.76
C SER A 73 -6.55 -8.01 13.22
N SER A 74 -5.97 -6.91 12.75
CA SER A 74 -4.62 -6.47 13.12
C SER A 74 -4.54 -4.94 13.12
N SER A 75 -4.22 -4.37 14.28
CA SER A 75 -3.80 -2.97 14.43
C SER A 75 -2.32 -2.76 14.15
N GLU A 76 -1.59 -3.84 13.85
CA GLU A 76 -0.16 -3.84 13.54
C GLU A 76 0.10 -3.76 12.03
N ASP A 77 -0.93 -3.64 11.20
CA ASP A 77 -0.77 -3.63 9.74
C ASP A 77 -1.35 -2.36 9.14
N ASP A 78 -1.24 -1.23 9.87
CA ASP A 78 -1.54 0.09 9.32
C ASP A 78 -0.47 0.52 8.31
N PHE A 79 -0.90 1.15 7.22
CA PHE A 79 0.02 1.51 6.14
C PHE A 79 -0.33 2.83 5.45
N PHE A 80 0.71 3.41 4.86
CA PHE A 80 0.61 4.56 3.99
C PHE A 80 -0.18 4.27 2.70
N ILE A 81 -1.04 5.19 2.29
CA ILE A 81 -1.80 5.12 1.03
C ILE A 81 -1.49 6.32 0.14
N GLN A 82 -1.94 6.25 -1.12
CA GLN A 82 -1.92 7.41 -2.01
C GLN A 82 -2.72 8.54 -1.41
N GLN A 83 -2.21 9.77 -1.48
CA GLN A 83 -2.90 10.94 -0.95
C GLN A 83 -4.12 11.24 -1.86
N PRO A 84 -5.38 11.08 -1.42
CA PRO A 84 -6.50 11.30 -2.33
C PRO A 84 -6.84 12.79 -2.51
N PHE A 85 -6.40 13.67 -1.59
CA PHE A 85 -6.85 15.07 -1.57
C PHE A 85 -5.73 16.08 -1.88
N ASN A 86 -6.05 17.07 -2.73
CA ASN A 86 -5.13 18.17 -3.03
C ASN A 86 -4.87 19.08 -1.83
N LEU A 87 -5.85 19.26 -0.95
CA LEU A 87 -5.70 20.05 0.27
C LEU A 87 -4.61 19.47 1.17
N SER A 88 -4.63 18.16 1.37
CA SER A 88 -3.62 17.45 2.15
C SER A 88 -2.22 17.60 1.55
N ARG A 89 -2.07 17.57 0.21
CA ARG A 89 -0.78 17.87 -0.44
C ARG A 89 -0.28 19.28 -0.14
N LYS A 90 -1.17 20.28 -0.20
CA LYS A 90 -0.82 21.68 0.09
C LYS A 90 -0.35 21.87 1.53
N ASN A 91 -0.91 21.09 2.46
CA ASN A 91 -0.60 21.16 3.89
C ASN A 91 0.47 20.15 4.33
N ASN A 92 1.11 19.46 3.38
CA ASN A 92 2.09 18.40 3.64
C ASN A 92 1.57 17.26 4.54
N TYR A 93 0.28 16.94 4.45
CA TYR A 93 -0.33 15.82 5.16
C TYR A 93 -0.19 14.52 4.39
N VAL A 94 -0.10 13.42 5.15
CA VAL A 94 0.08 12.07 4.62
C VAL A 94 -1.16 11.24 4.90
N ALA A 95 -1.67 10.56 3.88
CA ALA A 95 -2.84 9.69 4.01
C ALA A 95 -2.44 8.27 4.48
N ARG A 96 -3.23 7.70 5.38
CA ARG A 96 -3.05 6.34 5.90
C ARG A 96 -4.36 5.56 5.89
N PHE A 97 -4.22 4.24 5.81
CA PHE A 97 -5.30 3.30 6.13
C PHE A 97 -5.03 2.73 7.52
N TYR A 98 -6.05 2.79 8.37
CA TYR A 98 -6.04 2.33 9.75
C TYR A 98 -7.15 1.31 9.96
N ALA A 99 -6.88 0.19 10.63
CA ALA A 99 -7.90 -0.79 10.96
C ALA A 99 -7.73 -1.33 12.38
N ASP A 100 -8.85 -1.41 13.09
CA ASP A 100 -8.95 -1.91 14.47
C ASP A 100 -10.13 -2.88 14.59
N SER A 101 -10.32 -3.49 15.75
CA SER A 101 -11.31 -4.55 15.97
C SER A 101 -12.75 -4.16 15.62
N ASP A 102 -13.09 -2.87 15.77
CA ASP A 102 -14.46 -2.37 15.61
C ASP A 102 -14.64 -1.42 14.42
N TYR A 103 -13.55 -1.00 13.75
CA TYR A 103 -13.63 0.00 12.68
C TYR A 103 -12.41 -0.01 11.75
N ALA A 104 -12.57 0.59 10.57
CA ALA A 104 -11.49 0.85 9.64
C ALA A 104 -11.67 2.24 9.03
N ASP A 105 -10.61 3.05 9.11
CA ASP A 105 -10.64 4.48 8.80
C ASP A 105 -9.58 4.88 7.79
N LEU A 106 -9.89 5.96 7.06
CA LEU A 106 -8.96 6.68 6.21
C LEU A 106 -8.65 8.02 6.89
N ASP A 107 -7.39 8.21 7.27
CA ASP A 107 -6.96 9.36 8.06
C ASP A 107 -5.81 10.11 7.37
N CYS A 108 -5.63 11.39 7.71
CA CYS A 108 -4.53 12.23 7.27
C CYS A 108 -3.73 12.71 8.48
N TYR A 109 -2.47 12.28 8.58
CA TYR A 109 -1.59 12.72 9.66
C TYR A 109 -0.86 14.03 9.31
N TRP A 110 -0.41 14.74 10.34
CA TRP A 110 0.42 15.95 10.21
C TRP A 110 1.74 15.63 9.49
N GLY A 111 2.47 16.68 9.08
CA GLY A 111 3.70 16.68 8.27
C GLY A 111 4.40 15.35 7.98
N SER A 112 4.81 15.14 6.73
CA SER A 112 5.51 13.92 6.26
C SER A 112 6.72 13.44 7.10
N GLY A 113 7.41 14.33 7.81
CA GLY A 113 8.52 13.98 8.71
C GLY A 113 8.08 13.39 10.06
N ASP A 114 6.85 13.67 10.50
CA ASP A 114 6.25 13.19 11.75
C ASP A 114 5.13 12.17 11.50
N SER A 115 4.93 11.74 10.25
CA SER A 115 3.90 10.77 9.88
C SER A 115 4.18 9.45 10.61
N GLY A 116 3.51 9.25 11.76
CA GLY A 116 3.83 8.32 12.83
C GLY A 116 4.64 7.08 12.44
N SER A 117 5.76 6.86 13.13
CA SER A 117 6.69 5.75 12.88
C SER A 117 5.98 4.39 12.92
N THR A 118 4.87 4.26 13.64
CA THR A 118 4.12 2.99 13.73
C THR A 118 3.54 2.50 12.39
N LEU A 119 3.44 3.36 11.37
CA LEU A 119 2.95 2.99 10.04
C LEU A 119 4.04 2.26 9.24
N GLY A 120 3.63 1.25 8.48
CA GLY A 120 4.50 0.62 7.49
C GLY A 120 4.08 0.91 6.06
N VAL A 121 4.66 0.13 5.14
CA VAL A 121 4.40 0.23 3.70
C VAL A 121 3.91 -1.09 3.14
N ARG A 122 2.98 -0.97 2.20
CA ARG A 122 2.50 -2.05 1.35
C ARG A 122 2.45 -1.56 -0.10
N PHE A 123 3.25 -2.17 -0.97
CA PHE A 123 3.28 -1.75 -2.37
C PHE A 123 2.24 -2.46 -3.24
N VAL A 124 1.86 -1.78 -4.30
CA VAL A 124 1.02 -2.27 -5.38
C VAL A 124 1.73 -2.15 -6.71
N ARG A 125 1.49 -3.14 -7.58
CA ARG A 125 1.95 -3.13 -8.96
C ARG A 125 0.80 -3.41 -9.91
N LYS A 126 0.81 -2.75 -11.07
CA LYS A 126 -0.12 -3.09 -12.16
C LYS A 126 0.16 -4.51 -12.62
N LYS A 127 -0.89 -5.32 -12.76
CA LYS A 127 -0.74 -6.63 -13.37
C LYS A 127 -0.55 -6.45 -14.88
N ILE A 128 0.65 -6.75 -15.38
CA ILE A 128 0.88 -6.87 -16.83
C ILE A 128 0.17 -8.15 -17.26
N SER A 129 -1.01 -8.03 -17.87
CA SER A 129 -1.60 -9.15 -18.60
C SER A 129 -0.60 -9.57 -19.68
N LYS A 130 -0.03 -10.78 -19.59
CA LYS A 130 0.76 -11.35 -20.69
C LYS A 130 -0.13 -11.27 -21.94
N VAL A 131 0.22 -10.37 -22.87
CA VAL A 131 -0.36 -10.38 -24.21
C VAL A 131 0.00 -11.75 -24.77
N ARG A 132 -0.99 -12.64 -24.90
CA ARG A 132 -0.81 -13.86 -25.71
C ARG A 132 -0.57 -13.36 -27.13
N LYS A 133 0.70 -13.34 -27.56
CA LYS A 133 1.00 -13.31 -29.00
C LYS A 133 0.34 -14.56 -29.58
N LYS A 134 -0.73 -14.35 -30.34
CA LYS A 134 -1.26 -15.37 -31.25
C LYS A 134 -0.25 -15.59 -32.36
#